data_AF-A0A8T3UY15-F1
#
_entry.id   AF-A0A8T3UY15-F1
#
_cell.length_a   1.000
_cell.length_b   1.000
_cell.length_c   1.000
_cell.angle_alpha   90.00
_cell.angle_beta   90.00
_cell.angle_gamma   90.00
#
_symmetry.space_group_name_H-M   'P 1'
#
loop_
_entity.id
_entity.type
_entity.pdbx_description
1 polymer ?
#
loop_
_entity_poly.entity_id
_entity_poly.type
_entity_poly.pdbx_seq_one_letter_code
_entity_poly.pdbx_strand_id
1 'polypeptide(L)' 'MDSFSDNTAKQLINKIRINFNSTSVYKGKNRTLEFTLLDNIRKLADYVSDRSNVLEFYIPEVKIDRNDDIW' A
#
# COMPACT_ATOMS: atom_id res chain seq x y z
N MET A 1 18.20 23.12 16.07
CA MET A 1 17.70 21.98 16.85
C MET A 1 16.26 22.32 17.14
N ASP A 2 15.25 21.95 16.35
CA ASP A 2 14.95 20.68 15.68
C ASP A 2 14.26 20.92 14.32
N SER A 3 14.93 20.65 13.18
CA SER A 3 14.29 20.92 11.87
C SER A 3 14.53 19.88 10.78
N PHE A 4 15.57 19.04 10.90
CA PHE A 4 15.82 17.99 9.91
C PHE A 4 14.91 16.76 10.09
N SER A 5 14.70 16.29 11.33
CA SER A 5 13.84 15.11 11.60
C SER A 5 12.38 15.35 11.26
N ASP A 6 11.84 16.52 11.61
CA ASP A 6 10.43 16.86 11.39
C ASP A 6 10.09 17.04 9.91
N ASN A 7 10.99 17.67 9.15
CA ASN A 7 10.79 17.82 7.71
C ASN A 7 10.89 16.47 6.99
N THR A 8 11.90 15.65 7.33
CA THR A 8 12.05 14.30 6.78
C THR A 8 10.87 13.40 7.14
N ALA A 9 10.36 13.47 8.38
CA ALA A 9 9.18 12.71 8.80
C ALA A 9 7.92 13.13 8.01
N LYS A 10 7.70 14.43 7.82
CA LYS A 10 6.58 14.94 7.00
C LYS A 10 6.67 14.47 5.55
N GLN A 11 7.87 14.52 4.96
CA GLN A 11 8.10 14.03 3.60
C GLN A 11 7.86 12.52 3.48
N LEU A 12 8.30 11.75 4.47
CA LEU A 12 8.05 10.31 4.52
C LEU A 12 6.55 10.00 4.63
N ILE A 13 5.84 10.65 5.54
CA ILE A 13 4.39 10.49 5.70
C ILE A 13 3.67 10.82 4.38
N ASN A 14 4.08 11.90 3.70
CA ASN A 14 3.49 12.28 2.42
C ASN A 14 3.75 11.22 1.33
N LYS A 15 4.99 10.70 1.22
CA LYS A 15 5.32 9.62 0.29
C LYS A 15 4.50 8.35 0.56
N ILE A 16 4.39 7.93 1.82
CA ILE A 16 3.57 6.78 2.22
C ILE A 16 2.12 7.02 1.79
N ARG A 17 1.55 8.19 2.10
CA ARG A 17 0.17 8.53 1.75
C ARG A 17 -0.07 8.51 0.25
N ILE A 18 0.84 9.08 -0.55
CA ILE A 18 0.73 9.07 -2.02
C ILE A 18 0.74 7.63 -2.54
N ASN A 19 1.66 6.80 -2.04
CA ASN A 19 1.77 5.40 -2.46
C ASN A 19 0.50 4.61 -2.11
N PHE A 20 -0.04 4.71 -0.90
CA PHE A 20 -1.26 3.99 -0.53
C PHE A 20 -2.51 4.43 -1.32
N ASN A 21 -2.56 5.69 -1.76
CA ASN A 21 -3.62 6.21 -2.62
C ASN A 21 -3.39 5.92 -4.12
N SER A 22 -2.21 5.44 -4.51
CA SER A 22 -1.96 4.99 -5.88
C SER A 22 -2.88 3.83 -6.23
N THR A 23 -3.25 3.72 -7.50
CA THR A 23 -4.21 2.71 -7.97
C THR A 23 -3.54 1.65 -8.84
N SER A 24 -4.07 0.44 -8.75
CA SER A 24 -3.71 -0.71 -9.57
C SER A 24 -4.97 -1.45 -10.02
N VAL A 25 -4.86 -2.26 -11.07
CA VAL A 25 -5.98 -3.05 -11.58
C VAL A 25 -6.23 -4.24 -10.65
N TYR A 26 -7.27 -4.14 -9.81
CA TYR A 26 -7.69 -5.21 -8.92
C TYR A 26 -9.11 -5.68 -9.27
N LYS A 27 -9.27 -7.00 -9.53
CA LYS A 27 -10.56 -7.60 -9.93
C LYS A 27 -11.22 -6.84 -11.10
N GLY A 28 -10.42 -6.44 -12.09
CA GLY A 28 -10.87 -5.71 -13.29
C GLY A 28 -11.25 -4.24 -13.06
N LYS A 29 -10.98 -3.67 -11.87
CA LYS A 29 -11.25 -2.26 -11.56
C LYS A 29 -10.00 -1.58 -11.00
N ASN A 30 -9.82 -0.29 -11.27
CA ASN A 30 -8.79 0.49 -10.61
C ASN A 30 -9.17 0.65 -9.13
N ARG A 31 -8.33 0.12 -8.24
CA ARG A 31 -8.49 0.21 -6.79
C ARG A 31 -7.21 0.75 -6.18
N THR A 32 -7.35 1.49 -5.08
CA THR A 32 -6.20 1.96 -4.32
C THR A 32 -5.45 0.78 -3.71
N LEU A 33 -4.15 0.95 -3.47
CA LEU A 33 -3.36 -0.05 -2.73
C LEU A 33 -3.92 -0.29 -1.33
N GLU A 34 -4.45 0.77 -0.69
CA GLU A 34 -5.16 0.67 0.58
C GLU A 34 -6.36 -0.29 0.52
N PHE A 35 -7.21 -0.16 -0.51
CA PHE A 35 -8.36 -1.05 -0.68
C PHE A 35 -7.93 -2.51 -0.85
N THR A 36 -6.90 -2.73 -1.67
CA THR A 36 -6.33 -4.06 -1.91
C THR A 36 -5.78 -4.68 -0.62
N LEU A 37 -5.06 -3.90 0.19
CA LEU A 37 -4.55 -4.35 1.48
C LEU A 37 -5.69 -4.73 2.43
N LEU A 38 -6.74 -3.91 2.51
CA LEU A 38 -7.90 -4.20 3.34
C LEU A 38 -8.61 -5.49 2.91
N ASP A 39 -8.73 -5.74 1.60
CA ASP A 39 -9.30 -6.98 1.08
C ASP A 39 -8.43 -8.19 1.44
N ASN A 40 -7.10 -8.08 1.33
CA ASN A 40 -6.18 -9.15 1.75
C ASN A 40 -6.29 -9.44 3.26
N ILE A 41 -6.42 -8.41 4.10
CA ILE A 41 -6.62 -8.58 5.55
C ILE A 41 -7.94 -9.31 5.84
N ARG A 42 -9.01 -8.97 5.12
CA ARG A 42 -10.30 -9.68 5.25
C ARG A 42 -10.19 -11.15 4.89
N LYS A 43 -9.52 -11.49 3.77
CA LYS A 43 -9.26 -12.88 3.39
C LYS A 43 -8.46 -13.63 4.45
N LEU A 44 -7.46 -12.99 5.06
CA LEU A 44 -6.71 -13.56 6.16
C LEU A 44 -7.60 -13.80 7.38
N ALA A 45 -8.45 -12.84 7.75
CA ALA A 45 -9.38 -12.99 8.86
C ALA A 45 -10.37 -14.14 8.62
N ASP A 46 -10.89 -14.27 7.40
CA ASP A 46 -11.78 -15.37 7.01
C ASP A 46 -11.07 -16.72 7.05
N TYR A 47 -9.81 -16.79 6.62
CA TYR A 47 -8.99 -18.00 6.69
C TYR A 47 -8.70 -18.43 8.13
N VAL A 48 -8.27 -17.50 8.98
CA VAL A 48 -7.97 -17.77 10.40
C VAL A 48 -9.23 -18.13 11.20
N SER A 49 -10.40 -17.64 10.76
CA SER A 49 -11.69 -17.95 11.40
C SER A 49 -12.39 -19.17 10.81
N ASP A 50 -11.70 -19.97 9.99
CA ASP A 50 -12.24 -21.15 9.27
C ASP A 50 -13.48 -20.86 8.39
N ARG A 51 -13.69 -19.60 7.98
CA ARG A 51 -14.76 -19.19 7.06
C ARG A 51 -14.40 -19.42 5.60
N SER A 52 -13.10 -19.50 5.30
CA SER A 52 -12.54 -19.83 4.00
C SER A 52 -11.38 -20.80 4.18
N ASN A 53 -11.29 -21.82 3.31
CA ASN A 53 -10.14 -22.72 3.26
C ASN A 53 -9.06 -22.27 2.24
N VAL A 54 -9.32 -21.18 1.51
CA VAL A 54 -8.39 -20.62 0.53
C VAL A 54 -7.85 -19.29 1.05
N LEU A 55 -6.52 -19.18 1.07
CA LEU A 55 -5.80 -17.95 1.35
C LEU A 55 -4.97 -17.56 0.14
N GLU A 56 -5.46 -16.58 -0.63
CA GLU A 56 -4.74 -16.02 -1.77
C GLU A 56 -4.71 -14.50 -1.70
N PHE A 57 -3.51 -13.96 -1.49
CA PHE A 57 -3.28 -12.54 -1.51
C PHE A 57 -3.10 -12.04 -2.92
N TYR A 58 -3.70 -10.88 -3.21
CA TYR A 58 -3.38 -10.15 -4.43
C TYR A 58 -2.31 -9.12 -4.11
N ILE A 59 -1.14 -9.26 -4.73
CA ILE A 59 -0.03 -8.32 -4.63
C ILE A 59 0.01 -7.55 -5.95
N PRO A 60 -0.40 -6.27 -5.96
CA PRO A 60 -0.35 -5.46 -7.17
C PRO A 60 1.08 -5.20 -7.59
N GLU A 61 1.32 -5.11 -8.89
CA GLU A 61 2.56 -4.56 -9.42
C GLU A 61 2.66 -3.08 -9.04
N VAL A 62 3.54 -2.76 -8.09
CA VAL A 62 3.84 -1.39 -7.71
C VAL A 62 5.03 -0.92 -8.53
N LYS A 63 4.80 0.02 -9.44
CA LYS A 63 5.91 0.74 -10.08
C LYS A 63 6.50 1.70 -9.06
N ILE A 64 7.71 1.40 -8.60
CA ILE A 64 8.51 2.34 -7.82
C ILE A 64 9.14 3.32 -8.81
N ASP A 65 8.60 4.54 -8.85
CA ASP A 65 9.24 5.62 -9.58
C ASP A 65 10.40 6.16 -8.75
N ARG A 66 11.63 5.85 -9.17
CA ARG A 66 12.84 6.35 -8.52
C ARG A 66 13.13 7.73 -9.09
N ASN A 67 12.63 8.76 -8.42
CA ASN A 67 13.13 10.12 -8.64
C ASN A 67 14.42 10.32 -7.85
N ASP A 68 15.47 9.62 -8.28
CA ASP A 68 16.84 9.83 -7.82
C ASP A 68 17.39 11.09 -8.53
N ASP A 69 16.79 12.25 -8.28
CA ASP A 69 17.43 13.51 -8.63
C ASP A 69 18.66 13.63 -7.73
N ILE A 70 19.81 13.29 -8.31
CA ILE A 70 21.09 13.81 -7.84
C ILE A 70 21.07 15.27 -8.34
N TRP A 71 21.28 16.21 -7.41
CA TRP A 71 21.46 17.66 -7.57
C TRP A 71 20.25 18.56 -7.28
#